data_AF-A0A375GIQ6-F1
#
_entry.id   AF-A0A375GIQ6-F1
#
_cell.length_a   1.000
_cell.length_b   1.000
_cell.length_c   1.000
_cell.angle_alpha   90.00
_cell.angle_beta   90.00
_cell.angle_gamma   90.00
#
_symmetry.space_group_name_H-M   'P 1'
#
loop_
_entity.id
_entity.type
_entity.pdbx_description
1 polymer ?
#
loop_
_entity_poly.entity_id
_entity_poly.type
_entity_poly.pdbx_seq_one_letter_code
_entity_poly.pdbx_strand_id
1 'polypeptide(L)'
;MHAGAWLASVETGLPNAEENMKARAETGHWSRYYVLDLKNRPVEVPAREEWERWMAENDPVFRRTLLQDSGGVVTTRFRGLAQASGEAPLFVTRVTGMGEQDNESYGAPTLAAALALHDEIVKKLLRQLGGTVP
;
A
#
# COMPACT_ATOMS: atom_id res chain seq x y z
N MET A 1 51.86 -15.07 -46.95
CA MET A 1 51.23 -14.36 -48.09
C MET A 1 49.73 -14.62 -47.94
N HIS A 2 48.93 -13.77 -47.28
CA HIS A 2 48.25 -12.56 -47.78
C HIS A 2 47.70 -12.75 -49.22
N ALA A 3 46.43 -12.51 -49.59
CA ALA A 3 45.32 -11.76 -48.98
C ALA A 3 43.96 -12.02 -49.67
N GLY A 4 42.84 -11.68 -48.97
CA GLY A 4 41.57 -11.09 -49.48
C GLY A 4 40.60 -11.97 -50.30
N ALA A 5 39.27 -11.82 -50.26
CA ALA A 5 38.43 -10.75 -49.73
C ALA A 5 36.97 -11.21 -49.45
N TRP A 6 36.42 -10.64 -48.37
CA TRP A 6 35.05 -10.14 -48.12
C TRP A 6 33.86 -10.57 -49.00
N LEU A 7 32.82 -11.11 -48.35
CA LEU A 7 31.45 -10.61 -48.51
C LEU A 7 30.75 -10.62 -47.15
N ALA A 8 30.20 -9.47 -46.79
CA ALA A 8 29.49 -9.21 -45.56
C ALA A 8 28.09 -9.85 -45.57
N SER A 9 27.68 -10.41 -44.44
CA SER A 9 26.27 -10.42 -44.04
C SER A 9 26.19 -9.91 -42.61
N VAL A 10 25.63 -8.72 -42.54
CA VAL A 10 25.29 -7.98 -41.34
C VAL A 10 24.04 -8.59 -40.68
N GLU A 11 24.03 -8.49 -39.36
CA GLU A 11 22.85 -8.38 -38.50
C GLU A 11 21.91 -9.59 -38.34
N THR A 12 22.14 -10.32 -37.25
CA THR A 12 21.08 -10.49 -36.24
C THR A 12 21.70 -10.32 -34.86
N GLY A 13 21.80 -9.06 -34.44
CA GLY A 13 22.05 -8.73 -33.04
C GLY A 13 20.85 -9.16 -32.21
N LEU A 14 20.88 -10.39 -31.71
CA LEU A 14 20.42 -10.63 -30.35
C LEU A 14 21.63 -10.27 -29.45
N PRO A 15 21.46 -9.63 -28.28
CA PRO A 15 20.27 -9.71 -27.42
C PRO A 15 19.91 -8.33 -26.79
N ASN A 16 18.89 -8.23 -25.93
CA ASN A 16 19.25 -8.34 -24.53
C ASN A 16 18.19 -9.10 -23.72
N ALA A 17 18.63 -10.15 -23.02
CA ALA A 17 17.77 -10.87 -22.08
C ALA A 17 17.26 -9.94 -20.96
N GLU A 18 17.92 -8.81 -20.70
CA GLU A 18 17.47 -7.77 -19.77
C GLU A 18 16.27 -6.96 -20.31
N GLU A 19 16.16 -6.75 -21.62
CA GLU A 19 15.04 -5.99 -22.21
C GLU A 19 13.76 -6.84 -22.22
N ASN A 20 13.91 -8.15 -22.46
CA ASN A 20 12.81 -9.10 -22.36
C ASN A 20 12.44 -9.43 -20.89
N MET A 21 13.35 -9.20 -19.93
CA MET A 21 13.06 -9.35 -18.50
C MET A 21 12.38 -8.12 -17.90
N LYS A 22 12.50 -6.95 -18.52
CA LYS A 22 11.68 -5.76 -18.17
C LYS A 22 10.24 -5.85 -18.69
N ALA A 23 10.01 -6.47 -19.85
CA ALA A 23 8.65 -6.61 -20.40
C ALA A 23 7.82 -7.72 -19.72
N ARG A 24 8.49 -8.71 -19.10
CA ARG A 24 7.82 -9.86 -18.48
C ARG A 24 7.42 -9.63 -17.01
N ALA A 25 7.63 -8.41 -16.49
CA ALA A 25 7.41 -8.10 -15.08
C ALA A 25 5.94 -7.75 -14.69
N GLU A 26 5.00 -7.56 -15.62
CA GLU A 26 3.75 -6.87 -15.24
C GLU A 26 2.42 -7.48 -15.74
N THR A 27 2.42 -8.67 -16.32
CA THR A 27 1.15 -9.39 -16.59
C THR A 27 0.72 -10.16 -15.34
N GLY A 28 0.01 -9.51 -14.39
CA GLY A 28 -0.58 -10.27 -13.29
C GLY A 28 -1.41 -9.52 -12.24
N HIS A 29 -1.09 -8.28 -11.88
CA HIS A 29 -1.88 -7.51 -10.89
C HIS A 29 -1.67 -6.03 -11.17
N TRP A 30 -2.54 -5.40 -11.96
CA TRP A 30 -2.52 -3.95 -12.14
C TRP A 30 -2.78 -3.31 -10.77
N SER A 31 -1.72 -2.87 -10.10
CA SER A 31 -1.84 -2.11 -8.86
C SER A 31 -1.88 -0.64 -9.26
N ARG A 32 -2.90 0.09 -8.80
CA ARG A 32 -2.92 1.55 -8.90
C ARG A 32 -2.21 2.12 -7.68
N TYR A 33 -1.29 3.03 -7.91
CA TYR A 33 -0.49 3.67 -6.88
C TYR A 33 -1.08 5.03 -6.55
N TYR A 34 -1.15 5.35 -5.27
CA TYR A 34 -1.68 6.61 -4.80
C TYR A 34 -0.74 7.23 -3.76
N VAL A 35 -0.59 8.54 -3.85
CA VAL A 35 0.03 9.39 -2.81
C VAL A 35 -1.03 10.33 -2.23
N LEU A 36 -0.69 11.06 -1.17
CA LEU A 36 -1.58 12.10 -0.65
C LEU A 36 -1.11 13.48 -1.08
N ASP A 37 -2.08 14.30 -1.51
CA ASP A 37 -1.83 15.72 -1.69
C ASP A 37 -1.76 16.46 -0.34
N LEU A 38 -1.46 17.77 -0.38
CA LEU A 38 -1.40 18.63 0.81
C LEU A 38 -2.71 18.71 1.61
N LYS A 39 -3.83 18.26 1.04
CA LYS A 39 -5.15 18.20 1.69
C LYS A 39 -5.50 16.78 2.14
N ASN A 40 -4.55 15.85 2.14
CA ASN A 40 -4.72 14.44 2.45
C ASN A 40 -5.74 13.72 1.53
N ARG A 41 -5.85 14.16 0.28
CA ARG A 41 -6.66 13.49 -0.74
C ARG A 41 -5.78 12.52 -1.53
N PRO A 42 -6.23 11.28 -1.76
CA PRO A 42 -5.51 10.37 -2.63
C PRO A 42 -5.42 10.89 -4.06
N VAL A 43 -4.22 10.88 -4.62
CA VAL A 43 -3.93 11.21 -6.02
C VAL A 43 -3.19 10.02 -6.63
N GLU A 44 -3.69 9.54 -7.76
CA GLU A 44 -3.05 8.44 -8.49
C GLU A 44 -1.73 8.90 -9.10
N VAL A 45 -0.68 8.10 -8.95
CA VAL A 45 0.62 8.33 -9.58
C VAL A 45 0.93 7.21 -10.57
N PRO A 46 1.55 7.54 -11.72
CA PRO A 46 1.72 6.59 -12.82
C PRO A 46 2.85 5.58 -12.56
N ALA A 47 3.83 5.94 -11.72
CA ALA A 47 5.05 5.16 -11.51
C ALA A 47 5.12 4.60 -10.08
N ARG A 48 5.51 3.32 -9.99
CA ARG A 48 5.73 2.65 -8.70
C ARG A 48 6.85 3.34 -7.91
N GLU A 49 7.90 3.79 -8.57
CA GLU A 49 9.07 4.42 -7.95
C GLU A 49 8.73 5.76 -7.30
N GLU A 50 7.80 6.51 -7.91
CA GLU A 50 7.28 7.76 -7.34
C GLU A 50 6.49 7.48 -6.07
N TRP A 51 5.64 6.46 -6.10
CA TRP A 51 4.91 5.98 -4.93
C TRP A 51 5.84 5.48 -3.81
N GLU A 52 6.83 4.63 -4.13
CA GLU A 52 7.78 4.11 -3.15
C GLU A 52 8.57 5.22 -2.48
N ARG A 53 9.05 6.20 -3.26
CA ARG A 53 9.74 7.37 -2.73
C ARG A 53 8.85 8.15 -1.79
N TRP A 54 7.62 8.45 -2.20
CA TRP A 54 6.68 9.19 -1.37
C TRP A 54 6.37 8.45 -0.05
N MET A 55 6.13 7.14 -0.12
CA MET A 55 5.86 6.32 1.08
C MET A 55 7.06 6.22 2.02
N ALA A 56 8.29 6.32 1.52
CA ALA A 56 9.50 6.33 2.34
C ALA A 56 9.77 7.70 3.00
N GLU A 57 9.39 8.79 2.32
CA GLU A 57 9.61 10.16 2.78
C GLU A 57 8.50 10.67 3.74
N ASN A 58 7.33 10.02 3.76
CA ASN A 58 6.17 10.46 4.52
C ASN A 58 5.73 9.41 5.55
N ASP A 59 5.21 9.84 6.70
CA ASP A 59 4.53 8.94 7.64
C ASP A 59 3.04 8.80 7.24
N PRO A 60 2.60 7.63 6.75
CA PRO A 60 1.22 7.43 6.34
C PRO A 60 0.28 7.16 7.52
N VAL A 61 0.75 7.18 8.77
CA VAL A 61 -0.07 6.96 9.98
C VAL A 61 -0.74 8.26 10.41
N PHE A 62 -2.08 8.26 10.45
CA PHE A 62 -2.88 9.42 10.83
C PHE A 62 -3.29 9.42 12.29
N ARG A 63 -3.52 8.24 12.85
CA ARG A 63 -3.95 8.11 14.24
C ARG A 63 -3.52 6.76 14.80
N ARG A 64 -3.04 6.79 16.04
CA ARG A 64 -2.72 5.60 16.81
C ARG A 64 -3.24 5.77 18.23
N THR A 65 -4.06 4.82 18.68
CA THR A 65 -4.61 4.80 20.03
C THR A 65 -4.18 3.52 20.73
N LEU A 66 -3.52 3.67 21.88
CA LEU A 66 -3.16 2.57 22.77
C LEU A 66 -4.28 2.37 23.81
N LEU A 67 -4.81 1.17 23.88
CA LEU A 67 -5.72 0.71 24.91
C LEU A 67 -4.87 0.17 26.08
N GLN A 68 -4.59 1.03 27.05
CA GLN A 68 -3.55 0.79 28.07
C GLN A 68 -3.73 -0.52 28.83
N ASP A 69 -4.97 -0.86 29.22
CA ASP A 69 -5.25 -2.02 30.07
C ASP A 69 -5.17 -3.36 29.33
N SER A 70 -5.39 -3.36 28.01
CA SER A 70 -5.32 -4.57 27.19
C SER A 70 -4.02 -4.71 26.39
N GLY A 71 -3.25 -3.62 26.26
CA GLY A 71 -2.11 -3.55 25.34
C GLY A 71 -2.52 -3.44 23.86
N GLY A 72 -3.82 -3.35 23.57
CA GLY A 72 -4.34 -3.22 22.22
C GLY A 72 -3.98 -1.89 21.57
N VAL A 73 -3.73 -1.88 20.27
CA VAL A 73 -3.41 -0.70 19.48
C VAL A 73 -4.33 -0.63 18.28
N VAL A 74 -5.04 0.49 18.14
CA VAL A 74 -5.82 0.83 16.95
C VAL A 74 -5.01 1.82 16.12
N THR A 75 -4.68 1.48 14.87
CA THR A 75 -3.88 2.32 13.97
C THR A 75 -4.63 2.60 12.69
N THR A 76 -4.82 3.87 12.35
CA THR A 76 -5.35 4.32 11.06
C THR A 76 -4.23 4.86 10.21
N ARG A 77 -4.08 4.31 9.00
CA ARG A 77 -3.03 4.70 8.05
C ARG A 77 -3.53 4.74 6.62
N PHE A 78 -2.81 5.46 5.78
CA PHE A 78 -2.89 5.36 4.33
C PHE A 78 -2.03 4.20 3.83
N ARG A 79 -2.53 3.44 2.85
CA ARG A 79 -1.83 2.30 2.23
C ARG A 79 -1.18 2.66 0.90
N GLY A 80 -1.77 3.62 0.18
CA GLY A 80 -1.29 4.07 -1.14
C GLY A 80 -1.37 3.04 -2.27
N LEU A 81 -2.01 1.89 -2.07
CA LEU A 81 -2.09 0.85 -3.09
C LEU A 81 -3.50 0.28 -3.17
N ALA A 82 -4.05 0.25 -4.38
CA ALA A 82 -5.29 -0.47 -4.69
C ALA A 82 -5.05 -1.54 -5.76
N GLN A 83 -5.63 -2.73 -5.57
CA GLN A 83 -5.61 -3.78 -6.60
C GLN A 83 -6.67 -3.47 -7.66
N ALA A 84 -6.39 -3.71 -8.94
CA ALA A 84 -7.37 -3.47 -10.01
C ALA A 84 -8.63 -4.35 -9.95
N SER A 85 -8.63 -5.42 -9.16
CA SER A 85 -9.78 -6.31 -8.98
C SER A 85 -10.91 -5.75 -8.10
N GLY A 86 -10.74 -4.56 -7.51
CA GLY A 86 -11.80 -3.86 -6.78
C GLY A 86 -11.34 -2.56 -6.15
N GLU A 87 -12.28 -1.76 -5.63
CA GLU A 87 -11.96 -0.58 -4.80
C GLU A 87 -11.36 -1.04 -3.46
N ALA A 88 -10.07 -1.40 -3.48
CA ALA A 88 -9.34 -1.63 -2.25
C ALA A 88 -9.22 -0.27 -1.52
N PRO A 89 -9.77 -0.14 -0.31
CA PRO A 89 -9.80 1.13 0.40
C PRO A 89 -8.38 1.59 0.74
N LEU A 90 -8.08 2.85 0.39
CA LEU A 90 -6.75 3.42 0.55
C LEU A 90 -6.42 3.80 1.99
N PHE A 91 -7.44 4.02 2.81
CA PHE A 91 -7.30 4.23 4.25
C PHE A 91 -7.72 2.97 4.99
N VAL A 92 -6.87 2.51 5.90
CA VAL A 92 -7.09 1.28 6.66
C VAL A 92 -6.89 1.55 8.14
N THR A 93 -7.87 1.14 8.93
CA THR A 93 -7.77 1.06 10.39
C THR A 93 -7.53 -0.39 10.80
N ARG A 94 -6.44 -0.67 11.50
CA ARG A 94 -6.08 -2.01 11.97
C ARG A 94 -6.06 -2.05 13.50
N VAL A 95 -6.55 -3.15 14.06
CA VAL A 95 -6.43 -3.49 15.49
C VAL A 95 -5.34 -4.55 15.65
N THR A 96 -4.46 -4.36 16.63
CA THR A 96 -3.36 -5.27 16.99
C THR A 96 -3.18 -5.31 18.50
N GLY A 97 -2.54 -6.35 19.05
CA GLY A 97 -2.35 -6.50 20.50
C GLY A 97 -3.62 -6.91 21.27
N MET A 98 -4.63 -7.46 20.59
CA MET A 98 -5.94 -7.84 21.13
C MET A 98 -6.28 -9.34 20.93
N GLY A 99 -5.27 -10.21 20.74
CA GLY A 99 -5.49 -11.67 20.69
C GLY A 99 -6.24 -12.10 19.42
N GLU A 100 -7.40 -12.76 19.54
CA GLU A 100 -8.20 -13.22 18.37
C GLU A 100 -8.65 -12.08 17.44
N GLN A 101 -8.71 -10.84 17.94
CA GLN A 101 -8.99 -9.64 17.14
C GLN A 101 -7.75 -9.10 16.40
N ASP A 102 -6.58 -9.70 16.64
CA ASP A 102 -5.38 -9.37 15.88
C ASP A 102 -5.58 -9.75 14.43
N ASN A 103 -5.36 -8.77 13.54
CA ASN A 103 -5.51 -8.82 12.08
C ASN A 103 -6.84 -8.33 11.52
N GLU A 104 -7.78 -7.84 12.33
CA GLU A 104 -8.91 -7.10 11.78
C GLU A 104 -8.43 -5.80 11.12
N SER A 105 -8.77 -5.65 9.83
CA SER A 105 -8.45 -4.46 9.04
C SER A 105 -9.73 -3.92 8.43
N TYR A 106 -9.99 -2.64 8.70
CA TYR A 106 -11.19 -1.94 8.32
C TYR A 106 -10.86 -0.86 7.30
N GLY A 107 -11.45 -0.96 6.13
CA GLY A 107 -11.21 -0.04 5.03
C GLY A 107 -12.15 1.15 5.02
N ALA A 108 -11.65 2.32 4.60
CA ALA A 108 -12.46 3.50 4.34
C ALA A 108 -12.04 4.22 3.04
N PRO A 109 -13.00 4.84 2.32
CA PRO A 109 -12.73 5.52 1.05
C PRO A 109 -12.07 6.88 1.23
N THR A 110 -12.22 7.51 2.40
CA THR A 110 -11.66 8.83 2.71
C THR A 110 -11.00 8.83 4.08
N LEU A 111 -10.04 9.75 4.29
CA LEU A 111 -9.41 9.94 5.60
C LEU A 111 -10.46 10.27 6.69
N ALA A 112 -11.42 11.14 6.38
CA ALA A 112 -12.47 11.52 7.33
C ALA A 112 -13.29 10.30 7.77
N ALA A 113 -13.70 9.44 6.83
CA ALA A 113 -14.39 8.20 7.15
C ALA A 113 -13.51 7.24 7.97
N ALA A 114 -12.21 7.15 7.64
CA ALA A 114 -11.27 6.30 8.38
C ALA A 114 -11.10 6.73 9.83
N LEU A 115 -11.07 8.03 10.10
CA LEU A 115 -10.95 8.60 11.44
C LEU A 115 -12.24 8.43 12.25
N ALA A 116 -13.41 8.62 11.64
CA ALA A 116 -14.68 8.32 12.30
C ALA A 116 -14.78 6.84 12.67
N LEU A 117 -14.38 5.95 11.75
CA LEU A 117 -14.34 4.52 11.99
C LEU A 117 -13.35 4.14 13.09
N HIS A 118 -12.19 4.80 13.14
CA HIS A 118 -11.23 4.64 14.24
C HIS A 118 -11.88 4.90 15.60
N ASP A 119 -12.59 6.02 15.73
CA ASP A 119 -13.20 6.40 17.01
C ASP A 119 -14.30 5.43 17.42
N GLU A 120 -15.09 4.94 16.47
CA GLU A 120 -16.12 3.92 16.75
C GLU A 120 -15.50 2.59 17.17
N ILE A 121 -14.40 2.16 16.54
CA ILE A 121 -13.66 0.96 16.92
C ILE A 121 -13.11 1.13 18.34
N VAL A 122 -12.42 2.24 18.64
CA VAL A 122 -11.87 2.50 19.98
C VAL A 122 -12.97 2.47 21.03
N LYS A 123 -14.09 3.18 20.81
CA LYS A 123 -15.24 3.18 21.73
C LYS A 123 -15.81 1.77 21.93
N LYS A 124 -15.94 0.99 20.86
CA LYS A 124 -16.42 -0.39 20.94
C LYS A 124 -15.50 -1.26 21.79
N LEU A 125 -14.18 -1.18 21.56
CA LEU A 125 -13.19 -1.98 22.30
C LEU A 125 -13.14 -1.57 23.77
N LEU A 126 -13.18 -0.27 24.08
CA LEU A 126 -13.23 0.21 25.46
C LEU A 126 -14.47 -0.29 26.21
N ARG A 127 -15.65 -0.32 25.56
CA ARG A 127 -16.86 -0.91 26.16
C ARG A 127 -16.73 -2.40 26.42
N GLN A 128 -16.04 -3.13 25.55
CA GLN A 128 -15.80 -4.58 25.73
C GLN A 128 -14.83 -4.86 26.87
N LEU A 129 -13.80 -4.02 27.03
CA LEU A 129 -12.78 -4.17 28.07
C LEU A 129 -13.27 -3.75 29.46
N GLY A 130 -14.22 -2.82 29.54
CA GLY A 130 -14.68 -2.20 30.79
C GLY A 130 -16.04 -2.69 31.33
N GLY A 131 -16.57 -3.87 30.95
CA GLY A 131 -17.90 -4.31 31.40
C GLY A 131 -18.04 -4.20 32.94
N THR A 132 -18.86 -3.34 33.51
CA THR A 132 -20.33 -3.23 33.39
C THR A 132 -20.74 -1.77 33.67
N VAL A 133 -21.63 -1.17 32.87
CA VAL A 133 -22.46 -0.07 33.38
C VAL A 133 -23.51 -0.74 34.28
N PRO A 134 -23.66 -0.33 35.55
CA PRO A 134 -24.68 -0.89 36.44
C PRO A 134 -26.10 -0.79 35.87
#